data_AF-A0A379URA6-F1
#
_entry.id   AF-A0A379URA6-F1
#
_cell.length_a   1.000
_cell.length_b   1.000
_cell.length_c   1.000
_cell.angle_alpha   90.00
_cell.angle_beta   90.00
_cell.angle_gamma   90.00
#
_symmetry.space_group_name_H-M   'P 1'
#
loop_
_entity.id
_entity.type
_entity.pdbx_description
1 polymer ?
#
loop_
_entity_poly.entity_id
_entity_poly.type
_entity_poly.pdbx_seq_one_letter_code
_entity_poly.pdbx_strand_id
1 'polypeptide(L)'
;MVRRQSAPRLEFEAAAIYEYPEHLRPFLSELPALPGVYVFHSESDTLPLYIGKSVNIRSRVLSHLRTPDEATMLRQARRISWICTAGEMGALLLEARLIKEQQPLFNKRLRRNRQLCSLQLSEQKIEVVSARSVDFFP
;
A
#
# COMPACT_ATOMS: atom_id res chain seq x y z
N MET A 1 44.75 23.54 20.08
CA MET A 1 43.87 22.38 19.80
C MET A 1 42.76 22.85 18.87
N VAL A 2 42.88 22.54 17.57
CA VAL A 2 42.05 23.10 16.49
C VAL A 2 40.69 22.42 16.47
N ARG A 3 39.60 23.21 16.59
CA ARG A 3 38.22 22.73 16.45
C ARG A 3 38.01 22.26 15.01
N ARG A 4 37.80 20.96 14.81
CA ARG A 4 37.33 20.41 13.53
C ARG A 4 35.95 20.97 13.23
N GLN A 5 35.87 21.88 12.26
CA GLN A 5 34.60 22.24 11.65
C GLN A 5 34.14 21.03 10.85
N SER A 6 33.07 20.38 11.31
CA SER A 6 32.35 19.36 10.55
C SER A 6 31.79 20.01 9.29
N ALA A 7 32.26 19.56 8.12
CA ALA A 7 31.72 19.93 6.83
C ALA A 7 30.19 19.71 6.82
N PRO A 8 29.41 20.60 6.18
CA PRO A 8 27.98 20.38 6.03
C PRO A 8 27.78 19.09 5.23
N ARG A 9 27.12 18.11 5.85
CA ARG A 9 26.68 16.91 5.17
C ARG A 9 25.79 17.36 4.02
N LEU A 10 26.18 17.08 2.78
CA LEU A 10 25.39 17.34 1.58
C LEU A 10 24.09 16.53 1.70
N GLU A 11 23.06 17.11 2.29
CA GLU A 11 21.70 16.53 2.36
C GLU A 11 20.93 16.72 1.04
N PHE A 12 21.62 17.05 -0.06
CA PHE A 12 21.01 17.56 -1.28
C PHE A 12 20.89 16.56 -2.45
N GLU A 13 21.39 15.33 -2.38
CA GLU A 13 21.51 14.50 -3.61
C GLU A 13 20.51 13.36 -3.78
N ALA A 14 19.79 12.91 -2.75
CA ALA A 14 18.84 11.80 -2.94
C ALA A 14 17.54 12.22 -3.65
N ALA A 15 17.14 13.49 -3.54
CA ALA A 15 16.01 14.05 -4.29
C ALA A 15 16.39 14.47 -5.72
N ALA A 16 17.68 14.47 -6.06
CA ALA A 16 18.20 15.15 -7.25
C ALA A 16 18.00 14.38 -8.57
N ILE A 17 17.62 13.11 -8.55
CA ILE A 17 17.24 12.39 -9.79
C ILE A 17 16.06 11.44 -9.49
N TYR A 18 14.88 12.01 -9.24
CA TYR A 18 13.66 11.24 -9.44
C TYR A 18 13.45 11.06 -10.94
N GLU A 19 13.77 9.86 -11.44
CA GLU A 19 13.45 9.49 -12.81
C GLU A 19 12.00 9.03 -12.90
N TYR A 20 11.21 9.71 -13.74
CA TYR A 20 9.84 9.31 -13.98
C TYR A 20 9.82 7.91 -14.63
N PRO A 21 8.99 6.97 -14.17
CA PRO A 21 8.95 5.60 -14.69
C PRO A 21 8.28 5.54 -16.07
N GLU A 22 9.02 5.93 -17.11
CA GLU A 22 8.60 5.98 -18.51
C GLU A 22 8.04 4.65 -19.01
N HIS A 23 8.61 3.52 -18.55
CA HIS A 23 8.19 2.17 -18.92
C HIS A 23 6.75 1.82 -18.50
N LEU A 24 6.16 2.56 -17.56
CA LEU A 24 4.78 2.37 -17.12
C LEU A 24 3.77 3.23 -17.91
N ARG A 25 4.24 4.16 -18.76
CA ARG A 25 3.38 5.06 -19.53
C ARG A 25 2.30 4.36 -20.38
N PRO A 26 2.56 3.22 -21.05
CA PRO A 26 1.54 2.57 -21.88
C PRO A 26 0.24 2.28 -21.11
N PHE A 27 0.37 1.79 -19.87
CA PHE A 27 -0.77 1.46 -19.00
C PHE A 27 -1.59 2.68 -18.58
N LEU A 28 -0.99 3.88 -18.59
CA LEU A 28 -1.66 5.09 -18.10
C LEU A 28 -2.84 5.50 -18.98
N SER A 29 -2.82 5.18 -20.27
CA SER A 29 -3.91 5.52 -21.18
C SER A 29 -5.20 4.75 -20.86
N GLU A 30 -5.06 3.52 -20.40
CA GLU A 30 -6.17 2.59 -20.15
C GLU A 30 -6.79 2.73 -18.74
N LEU A 31 -6.12 3.44 -17.84
CA LEU A 31 -6.58 3.56 -16.46
C LEU A 31 -7.92 4.31 -16.37
N PRO A 32 -8.94 3.71 -15.74
CA PRO A 32 -10.26 4.32 -15.61
C PRO A 32 -10.25 5.43 -14.56
N ALA A 33 -11.05 6.46 -14.79
CA ALA A 33 -11.37 7.49 -13.80
C ALA A 33 -12.54 7.04 -12.89
N LEU A 34 -12.47 5.80 -12.38
CA LEU A 34 -13.52 5.17 -11.57
C LEU A 34 -12.98 4.68 -10.22
N PRO A 35 -13.86 4.40 -9.25
CA PRO A 35 -13.48 3.73 -8.01
C PRO A 35 -13.00 2.31 -8.26
N GLY A 36 -12.04 1.86 -7.47
CA GLY A 36 -11.57 0.49 -7.47
C GLY A 36 -10.18 0.30 -6.91
N VAL A 37 -9.60 -0.85 -7.22
CA VAL A 37 -8.28 -1.29 -6.77
C VAL A 37 -7.32 -1.33 -7.94
N TYR A 38 -6.09 -0.87 -7.74
CA TYR A 38 -4.99 -0.98 -8.69
C TYR A 38 -3.84 -1.79 -8.08
N VAL A 39 -3.10 -2.47 -8.96
CA VAL A 39 -2.02 -3.38 -8.57
C VAL A 39 -0.79 -3.08 -9.42
N PHE A 40 0.34 -2.85 -8.76
CA PHE A 40 1.65 -2.84 -9.38
C PHE A 40 2.26 -4.24 -9.30
N HIS A 41 2.63 -4.80 -10.45
CA HIS A 41 3.24 -6.11 -10.58
C HIS A 41 4.72 -5.98 -10.91
N SER A 42 5.50 -6.96 -10.44
CA SER A 42 6.89 -7.11 -10.85
C SER A 42 6.98 -7.74 -12.24
N GLU A 43 8.19 -8.03 -12.71
CA GLU A 43 8.39 -8.86 -13.90
C GLU A 43 7.85 -10.29 -13.74
N SER A 44 7.90 -10.80 -12.50
CA SER A 44 7.20 -12.02 -12.13
C SER A 44 5.75 -11.70 -11.76
N ASP A 45 4.81 -12.38 -12.42
CA ASP A 45 3.37 -12.29 -12.13
C ASP A 45 2.96 -13.03 -10.85
N THR A 46 3.90 -13.66 -10.14
CA THR A 46 3.60 -14.54 -9.00
C THR A 46 3.21 -13.77 -7.74
N LEU A 47 3.77 -12.58 -7.52
CA LEU A 47 3.51 -11.79 -6.31
C LEU A 47 3.40 -10.28 -6.62
N PRO A 48 2.28 -9.62 -6.25
CA PRO A 48 2.13 -8.19 -6.45
C PRO A 48 3.13 -7.39 -5.62
N LEU A 49 3.67 -6.32 -6.20
CA LEU A 49 4.54 -5.39 -5.48
C LEU A 49 3.71 -4.53 -4.53
N TYR A 50 2.60 -3.99 -5.03
CA TYR A 50 1.76 -3.08 -4.28
C TYR A 50 0.30 -3.19 -4.73
N ILE A 51 -0.62 -3.14 -3.78
CA ILE A 51 -2.06 -3.06 -4.01
C ILE A 51 -2.58 -1.81 -3.31
N GLY A 52 -3.36 -0.99 -4.01
CA GLY A 52 -3.97 0.21 -3.43
C GLY A 52 -5.39 0.45 -3.94
N LYS A 53 -6.21 1.16 -3.15
CA LYS A 53 -7.57 1.59 -3.52
C LYS A 53 -7.65 3.07 -3.87
N SER A 54 -8.64 3.44 -4.69
CA SER A 54 -8.99 4.83 -4.94
C SER A 54 -10.45 4.98 -5.34
N VAL A 55 -11.00 6.18 -5.15
CA VAL A 55 -12.27 6.61 -5.80
C VAL A 55 -12.04 7.02 -7.27
N ASN A 56 -10.79 7.26 -7.65
CA ASN A 56 -10.35 7.51 -9.02
C ASN A 56 -8.99 6.83 -9.22
N ILE A 57 -9.00 5.66 -9.86
CA ILE A 57 -7.79 4.85 -10.10
C ILE A 57 -6.74 5.65 -10.87
N ARG A 58 -7.12 6.27 -12.00
CA ARG A 58 -6.20 7.04 -12.85
C ARG A 58 -5.44 8.12 -12.08
N SER A 59 -6.15 9.00 -11.37
CA SER A 59 -5.52 10.09 -10.62
C SER A 59 -4.60 9.57 -9.52
N ARG A 60 -4.97 8.46 -8.86
CA ARG A 60 -4.16 7.89 -7.79
C ARG A 60 -2.88 7.26 -8.30
N VAL A 61 -2.95 6.49 -9.40
CA VAL A 61 -1.75 5.92 -10.03
C VAL A 61 -0.81 7.02 -10.51
N LEU A 62 -1.31 8.09 -11.14
CA LEU A 62 -0.49 9.23 -11.54
C LEU A 62 0.20 9.92 -10.35
N SER A 63 -0.45 9.98 -9.19
CA SER A 63 0.14 10.49 -7.96
C SER A 63 1.30 9.62 -7.48
N HIS A 64 1.19 8.30 -7.59
CA HIS A 64 2.29 7.39 -7.25
C HIS A 64 3.52 7.68 -8.12
N LEU A 65 3.33 7.84 -9.44
CA LEU A 65 4.41 8.17 -10.39
C LEU A 65 5.03 9.57 -10.22
N ARG A 66 4.64 10.32 -9.19
CA ARG A 66 5.24 11.63 -8.84
C ARG A 66 5.78 11.65 -7.42
N THR A 67 5.70 10.53 -6.69
CA THR A 67 6.08 10.45 -5.28
C THR A 67 7.49 9.83 -5.17
N PRO A 68 8.52 10.59 -4.77
CA PRO A 68 9.90 10.09 -4.73
C PRO A 68 10.09 8.91 -3.76
N ASP A 69 9.37 8.90 -2.63
CA ASP A 69 9.42 7.82 -1.63
C ASP A 69 9.01 6.45 -2.19
N GLU A 70 8.28 6.45 -3.31
CA GLU A 70 7.78 5.26 -3.98
C GLU A 70 8.63 4.83 -5.17
N ALA A 71 9.68 5.58 -5.50
CA ALA A 71 10.57 5.32 -6.63
C ALA A 71 11.13 3.88 -6.63
N THR A 72 11.46 3.33 -5.46
CA THR A 72 11.96 1.96 -5.33
C THR A 72 10.96 0.90 -5.80
N MET A 73 9.69 1.08 -5.48
CA MET A 73 8.61 0.19 -5.93
C MET A 73 8.36 0.36 -7.43
N LEU A 74 8.34 1.61 -7.91
CA LEU A 74 8.08 1.94 -9.31
C LEU A 74 9.18 1.46 -10.26
N ARG A 75 10.45 1.48 -9.82
CA ARG A 75 11.57 0.90 -10.59
C ARG A 75 11.44 -0.62 -10.78
N GLN A 76 10.83 -1.32 -9.83
CA GLN A 76 10.59 -2.77 -9.91
C GLN A 76 9.29 -3.11 -10.65
N ALA A 77 8.34 -2.18 -10.70
CA ALA A 77 7.08 -2.39 -11.40
C ALA A 77 7.30 -2.57 -12.90
N ARG A 78 6.59 -3.53 -13.49
CA ARG A 78 6.59 -3.81 -14.94
C ARG A 78 5.20 -3.73 -15.55
N ARG A 79 4.16 -3.93 -14.73
CA ARG A 79 2.77 -3.94 -15.19
C ARG A 79 1.85 -3.34 -14.15
N ILE A 80 0.80 -2.67 -14.62
CA ILE A 80 -0.27 -2.13 -13.80
C ILE A 80 -1.57 -2.82 -14.20
N SER A 81 -2.30 -3.38 -13.24
CA SER A 81 -3.67 -3.88 -13.46
C SER A 81 -4.65 -3.21 -12.51
N TRP A 82 -5.94 -3.31 -12.80
CA TRP A 82 -6.99 -2.71 -11.97
C TRP A 82 -8.29 -3.51 -11.99
N ILE A 83 -9.10 -3.31 -10.96
CA ILE A 83 -10.45 -3.86 -10.81
C ILE A 83 -11.36 -2.71 -10.38
N CYS A 84 -12.33 -2.35 -11.23
CA CYS A 84 -13.33 -1.33 -10.90
C CYS A 84 -14.32 -1.85 -9.86
N THR A 85 -14.81 -0.97 -9.00
CA THR A 85 -15.85 -1.26 -8.00
C THR A 85 -16.99 -0.27 -8.13
N ALA A 86 -18.18 -0.65 -7.61
CA ALA A 86 -19.36 0.21 -7.64
C ALA A 86 -19.21 1.51 -6.82
N GLY A 87 -18.20 1.59 -5.95
CA GLY A 87 -17.93 2.76 -5.11
C GLY A 87 -16.73 2.55 -4.19
N GLU A 88 -16.52 3.50 -3.28
CA GLU A 88 -15.41 3.49 -2.34
C GLU A 88 -15.44 2.30 -1.39
N MET A 89 -16.61 1.95 -0.84
CA MET A 89 -16.76 0.83 0.09
C MET A 89 -16.31 -0.49 -0.55
N GLY A 90 -16.70 -0.73 -1.81
CA GLY A 90 -16.25 -1.90 -2.56
C GLY A 90 -14.74 -1.90 -2.78
N ALA A 91 -14.14 -0.74 -3.11
CA ALA A 91 -12.69 -0.61 -3.29
C ALA A 91 -11.93 -0.92 -1.99
N LEU A 92 -12.43 -0.44 -0.85
CA LEU A 92 -11.86 -0.67 0.47
C LEU A 92 -11.91 -2.15 0.86
N LEU A 93 -13.07 -2.80 0.69
CA LEU A 93 -13.23 -4.23 1.00
C LEU A 93 -12.36 -5.10 0.11
N LEU A 94 -12.33 -4.80 -1.20
CA LEU A 94 -11.54 -5.54 -2.17
C LEU A 94 -10.03 -5.39 -1.91
N GLU A 95 -9.54 -4.18 -1.63
CA GLU A 95 -8.14 -3.95 -1.28
C GLU A 95 -7.75 -4.74 -0.02
N ALA A 96 -8.56 -4.64 1.04
CA ALA A 96 -8.29 -5.34 2.29
C ALA A 96 -8.20 -6.86 2.08
N ARG A 97 -9.12 -7.42 1.27
CA ARG A 97 -9.11 -8.83 0.89
C ARG A 97 -7.84 -9.19 0.12
N LEU A 98 -7.53 -8.48 -0.96
CA LEU A 98 -6.40 -8.80 -1.84
C LEU A 98 -5.04 -8.64 -1.13
N ILE A 99 -4.87 -7.61 -0.28
CA ILE A 99 -3.64 -7.46 0.52
C ILE A 99 -3.48 -8.64 1.49
N LYS A 100 -4.58 -9.08 2.12
CA LYS A 100 -4.55 -10.19 3.07
C LYS A 100 -4.20 -11.51 2.38
N GLU A 101 -4.78 -11.76 1.21
CA GLU A 101 -4.56 -12.98 0.42
C GLU A 101 -3.18 -13.02 -0.25
N GLN A 102 -2.72 -11.91 -0.83
CA GLN A 102 -1.53 -11.88 -1.70
C GLN A 102 -0.27 -11.33 -1.03
N GLN A 103 -0.41 -10.71 0.15
CA GLN A 103 0.72 -10.21 0.97
C GLN A 103 1.78 -9.38 0.19
N PRO A 104 1.37 -8.34 -0.56
CA PRO A 104 2.25 -7.58 -1.45
C PRO A 104 3.48 -6.98 -0.77
N LEU A 105 4.62 -7.00 -1.46
CA LEU A 105 5.93 -6.68 -0.90
C LEU A 105 5.98 -5.30 -0.20
N PHE A 106 5.37 -4.28 -0.82
CA PHE A 106 5.44 -2.88 -0.38
C PHE A 106 4.28 -2.43 0.54
N ASN A 107 3.24 -3.24 0.76
CA ASN A 107 2.12 -2.90 1.66
C ASN A 107 2.47 -3.11 3.16
N LYS A 108 3.52 -2.44 3.65
CA LYS A 108 4.07 -2.65 5.01
C LYS A 108 3.06 -2.47 6.15
N ARG A 109 2.18 -1.46 6.07
CA ARG A 109 1.21 -1.13 7.15
C ARG A 109 0.05 -2.12 7.21
N LEU A 110 -0.52 -2.47 6.06
CA LEU A 110 -1.72 -3.32 5.95
C LEU A 110 -1.41 -4.82 6.07
N ARG A 111 -0.14 -5.24 5.90
CA ARG A 111 0.30 -6.61 6.20
C ARG A 111 0.34 -6.92 7.69
N ARG A 112 0.46 -5.90 8.55
CA ARG A 112 0.59 -6.11 9.99
C ARG A 112 -0.75 -6.53 10.57
N ASN A 113 -0.91 -7.82 10.77
CA ASN A 113 -2.08 -8.40 11.42
C ASN A 113 -2.02 -8.05 12.91
N ARG A 114 -2.63 -6.92 13.30
CA ARG A 114 -2.79 -6.57 14.71
C ARG A 114 -3.71 -7.62 15.32
N GLN A 115 -3.24 -8.28 16.38
CA GLN A 115 -4.15 -9.10 17.17
C GLN A 115 -5.20 -8.19 17.78
N LEU A 116 -6.46 -8.46 17.44
CA LEU A 116 -7.60 -7.76 18.01
C LEU A 116 -7.90 -8.41 19.36
N CYS A 117 -8.13 -7.58 20.37
CA CYS A 117 -8.60 -8.00 21.68
C CYS A 117 -9.99 -7.42 21.93
N SER A 118 -10.79 -8.15 22.68
CA SER A 118 -12.15 -7.82 23.12
C SER A 118 -12.17 -7.73 24.64
N LEU A 119 -13.07 -6.93 25.19
CA LEU A 119 -13.40 -6.97 26.62
C LEU A 119 -14.61 -7.89 26.79
N GLN A 120 -14.44 -8.98 27.54
CA GLN A 120 -15.52 -9.88 27.90
C GLN A 120 -15.96 -9.60 29.34
N LEU A 121 -17.26 -9.40 29.54
CA LEU A 121 -17.87 -9.29 30.85
C LEU A 121 -18.57 -10.61 31.17
N SER A 122 -18.08 -11.33 32.18
CA SER A 122 -18.72 -12.55 32.70
C SER A 122 -18.83 -12.43 34.21
N GLU A 123 -20.03 -12.65 34.77
CA GLU A 123 -20.28 -12.66 36.22
C GLU A 123 -19.58 -11.52 37.00
N GLN A 124 -19.70 -10.29 36.48
CA GLN A 124 -19.11 -9.06 37.06
C GLN A 124 -17.57 -8.95 37.02
N LYS A 125 -16.88 -9.84 36.30
CA LYS A 125 -15.44 -9.75 36.02
C LYS A 125 -15.20 -9.32 34.57
N ILE A 126 -14.30 -8.36 34.38
CA ILE A 126 -13.87 -7.88 33.06
C ILE A 126 -12.55 -8.57 32.71
N GLU A 127 -12.50 -9.26 31.58
CA GLU A 127 -11.29 -9.90 31.06
C GLU A 127 -10.97 -9.41 29.65
N VAL A 128 -9.68 -9.20 29.38
CA VAL A 128 -9.19 -8.93 28.03
C VAL A 128 -8.98 -10.28 27.35
N VAL A 129 -9.80 -10.56 26.34
CA VAL A 129 -9.76 -11.82 25.58
C VAL A 129 -9.34 -11.55 24.15
N SER A 130 -8.66 -12.52 23.52
CA SER A 130 -8.32 -12.41 22.10
C SER A 130 -9.57 -12.53 21.26
N ALA A 131 -9.75 -11.68 20.25
CA ALA A 131 -10.90 -11.77 19.34
C ALA A 131 -10.94 -13.09 18.53
N ARG A 132 -9.86 -13.89 18.55
CA ARG A 132 -9.82 -15.23 17.94
C ARG A 132 -10.39 -16.32 18.84
N SER A 133 -10.45 -16.09 20.14
CA SER A 133 -10.93 -17.06 21.14
C SER A 133 -12.34 -16.75 21.63
N VAL A 134 -12.97 -15.71 21.10
CA VAL A 134 -14.35 -15.34 21.43
C VAL A 134 -15.25 -15.85 20.31
N ASP A 135 -16.25 -16.64 20.69
CA ASP A 135 -17.36 -16.93 19.80
C ASP A 135 -18.34 -15.76 19.84
N PHE A 136 -18.53 -15.11 18.70
CA PHE A 136 -19.44 -13.96 18.56
C PHE A 136 -20.80 -14.36 18.02
N PHE A 137 -21.00 -15.63 17.69
CA PHE A 137 -22.26 -16.17 17.18
C PHE A 137 -22.79 -17.20 18.19
N PRO A 138 -23.99 -17.00 18.75
CA PRO A 138 -24.63 -17.99 19.61
C PRO A 138 -25.17 -19.19 18.82
#